data_AF-A0A6N9QB35-F1
#
_entry.id   AF-A0A6N9QB35-F1
#
_cell.length_a   1.000
_cell.length_b   1.000
_cell.length_c   1.000
_cell.angle_alpha   90.00
_cell.angle_beta   90.00
_cell.angle_gamma   90.00
#
_symmetry.space_group_name_H-M   'P 1'
#
loop_
_entity.id
_entity.type
_entity.pdbx_description
1 polymer ?
#
loop_
_entity_poly.entity_id
_entity_poly.type
_entity_poly.pdbx_seq_one_letter_code
_entity_poly.pdbx_strand_id
1 'polypeptide(L)'
;MKALFLKDVHTLKASKALLIVIIGVTVLMAIWGGQEGVSFIVSYVMVLCAVVAVNAMNYDEMDNGYAFLLTLPFSRKQYVLEKYLFSFAIGFCGWLLTMILGAVVASGFGAEKSWSFHDIWWTLYGGTFAAFLVVQAVMIPIQLKFGGQKGKIAMFAIIAAGCGITVILRKVPGMEELAEILSEATNAQLGAGSFILVAACLSVSFLCSVKIMERKEF
;
A
#
# COMPACT_ATOMS: atom_id res chain seq x y z
N MET A 1 -17.14 -3.18 -15.31
CA MET A 1 -16.03 -3.41 -14.37
C MET A 1 -14.87 -4.19 -14.99
N LYS A 2 -15.09 -5.35 -15.66
CA LYS A 2 -14.01 -6.13 -16.30
C LYS A 2 -13.12 -5.32 -17.27
N ALA A 3 -13.72 -4.47 -18.09
CA ALA A 3 -12.98 -3.62 -19.04
C ALA A 3 -12.08 -2.58 -18.36
N LEU A 4 -12.50 -2.03 -17.22
CA LEU A 4 -11.73 -1.03 -16.48
C LEU A 4 -10.50 -1.68 -15.82
N PHE A 5 -10.71 -2.85 -15.21
CA PHE A 5 -9.61 -3.65 -14.63
C PHE A 5 -8.61 -4.10 -15.69
N LEU A 6 -9.07 -4.51 -16.88
CA LEU A 6 -8.19 -4.89 -17.98
C LEU A 6 -7.37 -3.70 -18.51
N LYS A 7 -7.97 -2.50 -18.54
CA LYS A 7 -7.27 -1.25 -18.87
C LYS A 7 -6.17 -0.97 -17.83
N ASP A 8 -6.48 -1.06 -16.55
CA ASP A 8 -5.50 -0.83 -15.47
C ASP A 8 -4.34 -1.85 -15.50
N VAL A 9 -4.63 -3.12 -15.82
CA VAL A 9 -3.59 -4.13 -16.10
C VAL A 9 -2.74 -3.76 -17.31
N HIS A 10 -3.33 -3.13 -18.33
CA HIS A 10 -2.55 -2.62 -19.46
C HIS A 10 -1.64 -1.45 -19.05
N THR A 11 -2.09 -0.60 -18.13
CA THR A 11 -1.31 0.49 -17.56
C THR A 11 -0.07 -0.01 -16.80
N LEU A 12 -0.08 -1.24 -16.28
CA LEU A 12 1.14 -1.88 -15.74
C LEU A 12 2.25 -2.01 -16.80
N LYS A 13 1.89 -2.17 -18.08
CA LYS A 13 2.88 -2.19 -19.18
C LYS A 13 3.55 -0.83 -19.38
N ALA A 14 2.84 0.26 -19.12
CA ALA A 14 3.42 1.61 -19.12
C ALA A 14 4.39 1.78 -17.93
N SER A 15 4.10 1.12 -16.80
CA SER A 15 4.97 1.08 -15.62
C SER A 15 6.07 -0.01 -15.68
N LYS A 16 6.32 -0.63 -16.85
CA LYS A 16 7.26 -1.75 -17.01
C LYS A 16 8.68 -1.46 -16.51
N ALA A 17 9.18 -0.24 -16.75
CA ALA A 17 10.53 0.14 -16.32
C ALA A 17 10.64 0.11 -14.79
N LEU A 18 9.61 0.62 -14.11
CA LEU A 18 9.54 0.58 -12.65
C LEU A 18 9.44 -0.87 -12.17
N LEU A 19 8.60 -1.71 -12.76
CA LEU A 19 8.50 -3.13 -12.41
C LEU A 19 9.82 -3.90 -12.59
N ILE A 20 10.56 -3.63 -13.67
CA ILE A 20 11.89 -4.22 -13.90
C ILE A 20 12.87 -3.80 -12.79
N VAL A 21 12.84 -2.52 -12.38
CA VAL A 21 13.66 -2.02 -11.28
C VAL A 21 13.26 -2.69 -9.96
N ILE A 22 11.96 -2.87 -9.68
CA ILE A 22 11.50 -3.60 -8.48
C ILE A 22 12.16 -4.98 -8.46
N ILE A 23 12.00 -5.76 -9.54
CA ILE A 23 12.50 -7.13 -9.61
C ILE A 23 14.04 -7.15 -9.50
N GLY A 24 14.73 -6.26 -10.22
CA GLY A 24 16.19 -6.20 -10.22
C GLY A 24 16.78 -5.90 -8.84
N VAL A 25 16.27 -4.88 -8.15
CA VAL A 25 16.73 -4.53 -6.79
C VAL A 25 16.39 -5.64 -5.80
N THR A 26 15.21 -6.25 -5.95
CA THR A 26 14.78 -7.34 -5.07
C THR A 26 15.70 -8.55 -5.21
N VAL A 27 16.05 -8.95 -6.43
CA VAL A 27 16.97 -10.08 -6.68
C VAL A 27 18.38 -9.76 -6.18
N LEU A 28 18.88 -8.55 -6.41
CA LEU A 28 20.19 -8.12 -5.90
C LEU A 28 20.24 -8.21 -4.37
N MET A 29 19.23 -7.69 -3.68
CA MET A 29 19.16 -7.73 -2.22
C MET A 29 18.93 -9.14 -1.68
N ALA A 30 18.25 -10.01 -2.42
CA ALA A 30 18.08 -11.41 -2.04
C ALA A 30 19.40 -12.19 -2.07
N ILE A 31 20.31 -11.85 -2.99
CA ILE A 31 21.61 -12.53 -3.14
C ILE A 31 22.68 -11.92 -2.22
N TRP A 32 22.72 -10.58 -2.07
CA TRP A 32 23.78 -9.87 -1.34
C TRP A 32 23.39 -9.35 0.04
N GLY A 33 22.09 -9.23 0.34
CA GLY A 33 21.60 -8.55 1.53
C GLY A 33 21.54 -9.39 2.80
N GLY A 34 21.78 -10.70 2.73
CA GLY A 34 21.70 -11.59 3.90
C GLY A 34 20.32 -11.55 4.59
N GLN A 35 20.29 -11.64 5.93
CA GLN A 35 19.02 -11.59 6.68
C GLN A 35 18.34 -10.20 6.67
N GLU A 36 19.11 -9.12 6.74
CA GLU A 36 18.56 -7.75 6.71
C GLU A 36 17.93 -7.42 5.35
N GLY A 37 18.40 -8.06 4.28
CA GLY A 37 17.84 -7.95 2.93
C GLY A 37 16.36 -8.32 2.85
N VAL A 38 15.88 -9.29 3.66
CA VAL A 38 14.47 -9.73 3.62
C VAL A 38 13.54 -8.61 4.09
N SER A 39 13.87 -7.96 5.21
CA SER A 39 13.06 -6.85 5.74
C SER A 39 13.01 -5.66 4.78
N PHE A 40 14.16 -5.36 4.15
CA PHE A 40 14.24 -4.34 3.11
C PHE A 40 13.37 -4.69 1.91
N ILE A 41 13.46 -5.92 1.39
CA ILE A 41 12.69 -6.39 0.24
C ILE A 41 11.18 -6.26 0.49
N VAL A 42 10.69 -6.72 1.64
CA VAL A 42 9.26 -6.66 1.98
C VAL A 42 8.79 -5.20 1.95
N SER A 43 9.48 -4.32 2.65
CA SER A 43 9.11 -2.91 2.73
C SER A 43 9.21 -2.21 1.37
N TYR A 44 10.28 -2.46 0.62
CA TYR A 44 10.56 -1.88 -0.69
C TYR A 44 9.51 -2.25 -1.74
N VAL A 45 9.18 -3.53 -1.87
CA VAL A 45 8.18 -4.00 -2.83
C VAL A 45 6.81 -3.42 -2.50
N MET A 46 6.40 -3.39 -1.22
CA MET A 46 5.11 -2.83 -0.82
C MET A 46 4.99 -1.33 -1.13
N VAL A 47 6.05 -0.55 -0.87
CA VAL A 47 6.09 0.88 -1.23
C VAL A 47 5.98 1.06 -2.75
N LEU A 48 6.70 0.27 -3.54
CA LEU A 48 6.65 0.42 -5.00
C LEU A 48 5.33 -0.08 -5.60
N CYS A 49 4.72 -1.12 -5.05
CA CYS A 49 3.34 -1.50 -5.35
C CYS A 49 2.38 -0.33 -5.11
N ALA A 50 2.58 0.45 -4.04
CA ALA A 50 1.75 1.60 -3.74
C ALA A 50 1.91 2.71 -4.79
N VAL A 51 3.14 2.94 -5.25
CA VAL A 51 3.46 3.89 -6.31
C VAL A 51 2.85 3.44 -7.65
N VAL A 52 2.89 2.15 -7.98
CA VAL A 52 2.29 1.61 -9.22
C VAL A 52 0.78 1.81 -9.22
N ALA A 53 0.09 1.54 -8.11
CA ALA A 53 -1.35 1.76 -7.98
C ALA A 53 -1.73 3.23 -8.21
N VAL A 54 -0.98 4.14 -7.60
CA VAL A 54 -1.10 5.59 -7.80
C VAL A 54 -0.85 6.00 -9.25
N ASN A 55 0.20 5.47 -9.88
CA ASN A 55 0.52 5.81 -11.27
C ASN A 55 -0.62 5.41 -12.21
N ALA A 56 -1.30 4.28 -11.97
CA ALA A 56 -2.45 3.88 -12.78
C ALA A 56 -3.60 4.91 -12.74
N MET A 57 -3.77 5.62 -11.62
CA MET A 57 -4.74 6.71 -11.51
C MET A 57 -4.25 7.98 -12.23
N ASN A 58 -2.95 8.28 -12.15
CA ASN A 58 -2.38 9.42 -12.86
C ASN A 58 -2.50 9.26 -14.38
N TYR A 59 -2.36 8.04 -14.92
CA TYR A 59 -2.57 7.76 -16.33
C TYR A 59 -4.02 7.96 -16.79
N ASP A 60 -5.01 7.78 -15.90
CA ASP A 60 -6.42 8.06 -16.21
C ASP A 60 -6.71 9.56 -16.33
N GLU A 61 -5.91 10.38 -15.67
CA GLU A 61 -6.04 11.84 -15.66
C GLU A 61 -5.21 12.51 -16.75
N MET A 62 -4.21 11.81 -17.33
CA MET A 62 -3.40 12.34 -18.41
C MET A 62 -4.29 12.88 -19.53
N ASP A 63 -3.95 14.08 -20.00
CA ASP A 63 -4.67 14.78 -21.07
C ASP A 63 -6.18 14.93 -20.83
N ASN A 64 -6.61 15.14 -19.57
CA ASN A 64 -8.01 15.21 -19.14
C ASN A 64 -8.82 13.93 -19.45
N GLY A 65 -8.16 12.77 -19.42
CA GLY A 65 -8.76 11.47 -19.74
C GLY A 65 -10.03 11.12 -18.96
N TYR A 66 -10.25 11.72 -17.78
CA TYR A 66 -11.48 11.54 -17.01
C TYR A 66 -12.75 11.94 -17.75
N ALA A 67 -12.73 13.01 -18.54
CA ALA A 67 -13.90 13.47 -19.28
C ALA A 67 -14.35 12.40 -20.28
N PHE A 68 -13.40 11.74 -20.95
CA PHE A 68 -13.69 10.63 -21.86
C PHE A 68 -14.06 9.35 -21.10
N LEU A 69 -13.29 8.98 -20.06
CA LEU A 69 -13.52 7.77 -19.26
C LEU A 69 -14.93 7.73 -18.68
N LEU A 70 -15.45 8.87 -18.20
CA LEU A 70 -16.77 8.93 -17.57
C LEU A 70 -17.95 8.99 -18.56
N THR A 71 -17.70 9.02 -19.87
CA THR A 71 -18.75 8.79 -20.88
C THR A 71 -19.08 7.32 -21.07
N LEU A 72 -18.20 6.42 -20.62
CA LEU A 72 -18.42 4.97 -20.70
C LEU A 72 -19.54 4.54 -19.74
N PRO A 73 -20.23 3.42 -20.03
CA PRO A 73 -21.41 2.97 -19.29
C PRO A 73 -21.05 2.32 -17.93
N PHE A 74 -20.41 3.08 -17.05
CA PHE A 74 -20.15 2.71 -15.65
C PHE A 74 -20.42 3.89 -14.72
N SER A 75 -20.79 3.60 -13.48
CA SER A 75 -21.05 4.64 -12.49
C SER A 75 -19.77 5.14 -11.83
N ARG A 76 -19.79 6.37 -11.31
CA ARG A 76 -18.68 6.95 -10.53
C ARG A 76 -18.29 6.08 -9.32
N LYS A 77 -19.27 5.42 -8.70
CA LYS A 77 -19.05 4.44 -7.61
C LYS A 77 -18.31 3.20 -8.08
N GLN A 78 -18.65 2.68 -9.26
CA GLN A 78 -17.96 1.52 -9.85
C GLN A 78 -16.50 1.84 -10.20
N TYR A 79 -16.23 3.07 -10.66
CA TYR A 79 -14.86 3.55 -10.86
C TYR A 79 -14.05 3.56 -9.56
N VAL A 80 -14.59 4.15 -8.49
CA VAL A 80 -13.89 4.17 -7.19
C VAL A 80 -13.64 2.76 -6.68
N LEU A 81 -14.65 1.89 -6.70
CA LEU A 81 -14.51 0.50 -6.26
C LEU A 81 -13.41 -0.24 -7.02
N GLU A 82 -13.35 -0.05 -8.34
CA GLU A 82 -12.33 -0.67 -9.16
C GLU A 82 -10.91 -0.23 -8.78
N LYS A 83 -10.68 1.06 -8.48
CA LYS A 83 -9.36 1.53 -8.02
C LYS A 83 -8.94 0.96 -6.68
N TYR A 84 -9.86 0.80 -5.74
CA TYR A 84 -9.57 0.11 -4.47
C TYR A 84 -9.23 -1.37 -4.71
N LEU A 85 -10.00 -2.04 -5.58
CA LEU A 85 -9.77 -3.44 -5.90
C LEU A 85 -8.46 -3.67 -6.66
N PHE A 86 -8.11 -2.77 -7.59
CA PHE A 86 -6.86 -2.79 -8.32
C PHE A 86 -5.65 -2.57 -7.39
N SER A 87 -5.74 -1.57 -6.50
CA SER A 87 -4.70 -1.30 -5.51
C SER A 87 -4.51 -2.48 -4.56
N PHE A 88 -5.61 -3.08 -4.10
CA PHE A 88 -5.57 -4.30 -3.30
C PHE A 88 -4.94 -5.47 -4.06
N ALA A 89 -5.32 -5.69 -5.32
CA ALA A 89 -4.78 -6.78 -6.13
C ALA A 89 -3.26 -6.63 -6.37
N ILE A 90 -2.78 -5.43 -6.72
CA ILE A 90 -1.33 -5.17 -6.87
C ILE A 90 -0.60 -5.39 -5.54
N GLY A 91 -1.14 -4.83 -4.46
CA GLY A 91 -0.54 -4.97 -3.13
C GLY A 91 -0.46 -6.43 -2.70
N PHE A 92 -1.53 -7.19 -2.93
CA PHE A 92 -1.60 -8.62 -2.61
C PHE A 92 -0.62 -9.45 -3.45
N CYS A 93 -0.50 -9.16 -4.76
CA CYS A 93 0.51 -9.79 -5.61
C CYS A 93 1.94 -9.47 -5.16
N GLY A 94 2.22 -8.21 -4.80
CA GLY A 94 3.52 -7.79 -4.27
C GLY A 94 3.83 -8.47 -2.94
N TRP A 95 2.84 -8.54 -2.05
CA TRP A 95 2.94 -9.24 -0.78
C TRP A 95 3.26 -10.73 -0.99
N LEU A 96 2.49 -11.45 -1.82
CA LEU A 96 2.78 -12.84 -2.17
C LEU A 96 4.17 -13.04 -2.78
N LEU A 97 4.61 -12.13 -3.65
CA LEU A 97 5.96 -12.17 -4.22
C LEU A 97 7.03 -12.11 -3.12
N THR A 98 6.90 -11.18 -2.17
CA THR A 98 7.85 -11.05 -1.06
C THR A 98 7.83 -12.25 -0.13
N MET A 99 6.68 -12.87 0.08
CA MET A 99 6.54 -14.11 0.86
C MET A 99 7.33 -15.27 0.24
N ILE A 100 7.16 -15.47 -1.07
CA ILE A 100 7.85 -16.53 -1.80
C ILE A 100 9.36 -16.29 -1.77
N LEU A 101 9.80 -15.06 -2.04
CA LEU A 101 11.22 -14.71 -2.05
C LEU A 101 11.85 -14.83 -0.66
N GLY A 102 11.17 -14.38 0.39
CA GLY A 102 11.63 -14.54 1.76
C GLY A 102 11.79 -16.01 2.15
N ALA A 103 10.87 -16.88 1.75
CA ALA A 103 10.98 -18.32 1.97
C ALA A 103 12.19 -18.95 1.24
N VAL A 104 12.44 -18.53 -0.02
CA VAL A 104 13.59 -19.00 -0.80
C VAL A 104 14.91 -18.59 -0.14
N VAL A 105 15.05 -17.32 0.25
CA VAL A 105 16.27 -16.81 0.93
C VAL A 105 16.51 -17.55 2.24
N ALA A 106 15.46 -17.75 3.05
CA ALA A 106 15.56 -18.48 4.31
C ALA A 106 16.02 -19.94 4.13
N SER A 107 15.60 -20.59 3.04
CA SER A 107 15.97 -21.98 2.73
C SER A 107 17.35 -22.15 2.10
N GLY A 108 17.83 -21.17 1.32
CA GLY A 108 19.05 -21.28 0.50
C GLY A 108 20.33 -20.74 1.12
N PHE A 109 20.24 -19.75 2.03
CA PHE A 109 21.42 -19.02 2.54
C PHE A 109 21.74 -19.27 4.01
N GLY A 110 21.18 -20.32 4.62
CA GLY A 110 21.53 -20.70 5.99
C GLY A 110 21.21 -19.60 7.00
N ALA A 111 20.07 -18.93 6.86
CA ALA A 111 19.59 -17.97 7.84
C ALA A 111 19.51 -18.67 9.20
N GLU A 112 20.44 -18.35 10.10
CA GLU A 112 20.46 -18.89 11.45
C GLU A 112 19.08 -18.70 12.09
N LYS A 113 18.58 -19.79 12.66
CA LYS A 113 17.26 -20.00 13.31
C LYS A 113 17.04 -19.11 14.55
N SER A 114 17.41 -17.83 14.52
CA SER A 114 17.25 -16.93 15.66
C SER A 114 15.83 -16.36 15.74
N TRP A 115 15.06 -16.36 14.66
CA TRP A 115 13.77 -15.67 14.61
C TRP A 115 12.63 -16.69 14.63
N SER A 116 11.73 -16.57 15.60
CA SER A 116 10.51 -17.38 15.66
C SER A 116 9.70 -17.16 14.38
N PHE A 117 9.40 -18.24 13.65
CA PHE A 117 8.59 -18.20 12.44
C PHE A 117 7.28 -17.44 12.66
N HIS A 118 6.73 -17.47 13.88
CA HIS A 118 5.48 -16.80 14.19
C HIS A 118 5.58 -15.26 14.19
N ASP A 119 6.67 -14.71 14.73
CA ASP A 119 6.81 -13.26 14.93
C ASP A 119 7.17 -12.51 13.64
N ILE A 120 7.93 -13.14 12.74
CA ILE A 120 8.22 -12.58 11.41
C ILE A 120 6.94 -12.47 10.58
N TRP A 121 6.13 -13.53 10.60
CA TRP A 121 4.92 -13.59 9.78
C TRP A 121 3.92 -12.51 10.15
N TRP A 122 3.72 -12.29 11.44
CA TRP A 122 2.78 -11.28 11.90
C TRP A 122 3.31 -9.86 11.74
N THR A 123 4.52 -9.63 12.23
CA THR A 123 5.06 -8.27 12.38
C THR A 123 5.58 -7.74 11.05
N LEU A 124 6.39 -8.52 10.34
CA LEU A 124 7.02 -8.08 9.10
C LEU A 124 6.01 -8.12 7.96
N TYR A 125 5.34 -9.24 7.72
CA TYR A 125 4.47 -9.39 6.55
C TYR A 125 3.04 -8.88 6.78
N GLY A 126 2.44 -9.18 7.93
CA GLY A 126 1.12 -8.66 8.30
C GLY A 126 1.14 -7.14 8.51
N GLY A 127 2.12 -6.66 9.29
CA GLY A 127 2.29 -5.24 9.59
C GLY A 127 2.54 -4.38 8.35
N THR A 128 3.43 -4.80 7.44
CA THR A 128 3.71 -4.05 6.21
C THR A 128 2.54 -4.05 5.23
N PHE A 129 1.79 -5.15 5.13
CA PHE A 129 0.57 -5.19 4.32
C PHE A 129 -0.53 -4.29 4.87
N ALA A 130 -0.74 -4.29 6.19
CA ALA A 130 -1.65 -3.36 6.85
C ALA A 130 -1.25 -1.90 6.62
N ALA A 131 0.04 -1.57 6.78
CA ALA A 131 0.55 -0.23 6.52
C ALA A 131 0.33 0.19 5.06
N PHE A 132 0.58 -0.71 4.10
CA PHE A 132 0.28 -0.48 2.69
C PHE A 132 -1.20 -0.14 2.46
N LEU A 133 -2.12 -0.89 3.06
CA LEU A 133 -3.56 -0.63 2.93
C LEU A 133 -3.97 0.72 3.51
N VAL A 134 -3.38 1.12 4.64
CA VAL A 134 -3.62 2.45 5.23
C VAL A 134 -3.11 3.55 4.31
N VAL A 135 -1.91 3.39 3.74
CA VAL A 135 -1.35 4.34 2.77
C VAL A 135 -2.27 4.46 1.55
N GLN A 136 -2.76 3.35 0.99
CA GLN A 136 -3.69 3.38 -0.13
C GLN A 136 -5.04 4.00 0.23
N ALA A 137 -5.55 3.72 1.43
CA ALA A 137 -6.76 4.35 1.95
C ALA A 137 -6.62 5.87 1.93
N VAL A 138 -5.46 6.44 2.26
CA VAL A 138 -5.28 7.89 2.23
C VAL A 138 -4.97 8.42 0.82
N MET A 139 -4.17 7.69 0.03
CA MET A 139 -3.72 8.15 -1.29
C MET A 139 -4.87 8.22 -2.30
N ILE A 140 -5.72 7.20 -2.38
CA ILE A 140 -6.80 7.13 -3.37
C ILE A 140 -7.73 8.37 -3.33
N PRO A 141 -8.35 8.76 -2.20
CA PRO A 141 -9.22 9.95 -2.17
C PRO A 141 -8.49 11.24 -2.52
N ILE A 142 -7.21 11.36 -2.17
CA ILE A 142 -6.40 12.55 -2.46
C ILE A 142 -6.10 12.66 -3.95
N GLN A 143 -5.75 11.53 -4.57
CA GLN A 143 -5.52 11.47 -6.01
C GLN A 143 -6.80 11.82 -6.77
N LEU A 144 -7.95 11.28 -6.34
CA LEU A 144 -9.25 11.59 -6.94
C LEU A 144 -9.62 13.08 -6.78
N LYS A 145 -9.28 13.70 -5.64
CA LYS A 145 -9.62 15.10 -5.35
C LYS A 145 -8.71 16.10 -6.04
N PHE A 146 -7.39 15.94 -5.89
CA PHE A 146 -6.41 16.96 -6.28
C PHE A 146 -5.78 16.70 -7.64
N GLY A 147 -5.70 15.44 -8.05
CA GLY A 147 -5.14 15.05 -9.33
C GLY A 147 -3.65 15.38 -9.54
N GLY A 148 -3.05 14.75 -10.54
CA GLY A 148 -1.76 15.08 -11.14
C GLY A 148 -0.62 15.44 -10.16
N GLN A 149 0.11 16.52 -10.46
CA GLN A 149 1.27 16.96 -9.65
C GLN A 149 0.89 17.35 -8.21
N LYS A 150 -0.33 17.84 -7.97
CA LYS A 150 -0.77 18.22 -6.62
C LYS A 150 -0.99 16.98 -5.73
N GLY A 151 -1.41 15.86 -6.31
CA GLY A 151 -1.46 14.56 -5.63
C GLY A 151 -0.08 14.10 -5.13
N LYS A 152 0.98 14.34 -5.92
CA LYS A 152 2.36 14.03 -5.52
C LYS A 152 2.86 14.88 -4.36
N ILE A 153 2.54 16.18 -4.36
CA ILE A 153 2.88 17.08 -3.26
C ILE A 153 2.14 16.65 -1.97
N ALA A 154 0.86 16.31 -2.09
CA ALA A 154 0.08 15.80 -0.98
C ALA A 154 0.65 14.46 -0.43
N MET A 155 1.19 13.61 -1.30
CA MET A 155 1.86 12.37 -0.88
C MET A 155 3.07 12.64 0.02
N PHE A 156 3.95 13.58 -0.34
CA PHE A 156 5.08 13.97 0.51
C PHE A 156 4.63 14.58 1.83
N ALA A 157 3.57 15.40 1.82
CA ALA A 157 3.01 15.98 3.03
C ALA A 157 2.47 14.91 4.00
N ILE A 158 1.87 13.83 3.48
CA ILE A 158 1.37 12.72 4.31
C ILE A 158 2.50 11.91 4.93
N ILE A 159 3.54 11.61 4.17
CA ILE A 159 4.71 10.90 4.70
C ILE A 159 5.35 11.76 5.81
N ALA A 160 5.51 13.06 5.57
CA ALA A 160 6.02 14.00 6.57
C ALA A 160 5.10 14.08 7.81
N ALA A 161 3.78 14.13 7.62
CA ALA A 161 2.82 14.13 8.72
C ALA A 161 2.85 12.82 9.52
N GLY A 162 2.97 11.67 8.85
CA GLY A 162 3.12 10.37 9.51
C GLY A 162 4.36 10.31 10.40
N CYS A 163 5.51 10.76 9.88
CA CYS A 163 6.74 10.88 10.67
C CYS A 163 6.62 11.91 11.80
N GLY A 164 5.91 13.02 11.59
CA GLY A 164 5.68 14.03 12.62
C GLY A 164 4.79 13.51 13.76
N ILE A 165 3.73 12.77 13.42
CA ILE A 165 2.79 12.19 14.38
C ILE A 165 3.52 11.21 15.31
N THR A 166 4.42 10.36 14.80
CA THR A 166 5.16 9.43 15.67
C THR A 166 6.06 10.14 16.67
N VAL A 167 6.68 11.27 16.30
CA VAL A 167 7.49 12.09 17.20
C VAL A 167 6.63 12.80 18.25
N ILE A 168 5.45 13.29 17.85
CA ILE A 168 4.50 13.95 18.76
C ILE A 168 3.94 12.95 19.76
N LEU A 169 3.50 11.77 19.29
CA LEU A 169 2.93 10.72 20.15
C LEU A 169 3.90 10.26 21.24
N ARG A 170 5.21 10.18 20.94
CA ARG A 170 6.25 9.88 21.95
C ARG A 170 6.39 10.93 23.06
N LYS A 171 5.84 12.13 22.87
CA LYS A 171 5.90 13.22 23.86
C LYS A 171 4.59 13.41 24.63
N VAL A 172 3.55 12.63 24.31
CA VAL A 172 2.24 12.74 24.97
C VAL A 172 2.26 11.87 26.24
N PRO A 173 2.07 12.45 27.44
CA PRO A 173 1.98 11.67 28.68
C PRO A 173 0.77 10.72 28.62
N GLY A 174 0.98 9.45 28.98
CA GLY A 174 -0.01 8.37 28.87
C GLY A 174 0.09 7.51 27.60
N MET A 175 0.88 7.92 26.59
CA MET A 175 1.19 7.02 25.46
C MET A 175 2.15 5.90 25.84
N GLU A 176 2.94 6.08 26.90
CA GLU A 176 3.83 5.04 27.44
C GLU A 176 3.03 3.88 28.06
N GLU A 177 1.99 4.17 28.87
CA GLU A 177 1.05 3.16 29.39
C GLU A 177 0.31 2.43 28.26
N LEU A 178 -0.12 3.16 27.22
CA LEU A 178 -0.78 2.54 26.08
C LEU A 178 0.17 1.62 25.31
N ALA A 179 1.45 2.02 25.18
CA ALA A 179 2.49 1.22 24.55
C ALA A 179 2.83 -0.03 25.38
N GLU A 180 2.84 0.08 26.71
CA GLU A 180 3.04 -1.06 27.62
C GLU A 180 1.88 -2.06 27.51
N ILE A 181 0.62 -1.60 27.58
CA ILE A 181 -0.56 -2.46 27.38
C ILE A 181 -0.55 -3.14 26.00
N LEU A 182 -0.13 -2.43 24.96
CA LEU A 182 0.03 -2.99 23.62
C LEU A 182 1.18 -3.99 23.54
N SER A 183 2.24 -3.81 24.33
CA SER A 183 3.38 -4.74 24.37
C SER A 183 3.07 -6.03 25.12
N GLU A 184 2.12 -6.00 26.05
CA GLU A 184 1.61 -7.19 26.76
C GLU A 184 0.54 -7.96 25.96
N ALA A 185 -0.05 -7.33 24.94
CA ALA A 185 -1.08 -7.94 24.13
C ALA A 185 -0.53 -9.09 23.27
N THR A 186 -1.29 -10.18 23.15
CA THR A 186 -0.92 -11.30 22.29
C THR A 186 -0.91 -10.88 20.81
N ASN A 187 -0.07 -11.53 20.00
CA ASN A 187 -0.01 -11.29 18.55
C ASN A 187 -1.41 -11.34 17.91
N ALA A 188 -2.25 -12.31 18.29
CA ALA A 188 -3.62 -12.45 17.79
C ALA A 188 -4.50 -11.22 18.10
N GLN A 189 -4.42 -10.66 19.31
CA GLN A 189 -5.16 -9.45 19.67
C GLN A 189 -4.66 -8.23 18.89
N LEU A 190 -3.34 -8.09 18.75
CA LEU A 190 -2.73 -6.96 18.03
C LEU A 190 -3.16 -6.91 16.56
N GLY A 191 -3.18 -8.05 15.86
CA GLY A 191 -3.61 -8.00 14.46
C GLY A 191 -5.12 -8.12 14.25
N ALA A 192 -5.90 -8.63 15.22
CA ALA A 192 -7.34 -8.41 15.19
C ALA A 192 -7.66 -6.90 15.29
N GLY A 193 -6.99 -6.20 16.21
CA GLY A 193 -7.09 -4.74 16.35
C GLY A 193 -6.64 -4.00 15.09
N SER A 194 -5.49 -4.37 14.52
CA SER A 194 -4.99 -3.75 13.29
C SER A 194 -5.92 -3.99 12.09
N PHE A 195 -6.48 -5.19 11.96
CA PHE A 195 -7.44 -5.52 10.91
C PHE A 195 -8.71 -4.67 11.00
N ILE A 196 -9.28 -4.53 12.21
CA ILE A 196 -10.46 -3.69 12.45
C ILE A 196 -10.14 -2.23 12.09
N LEU A 197 -8.97 -1.72 12.50
CA LEU A 197 -8.56 -0.36 12.21
C LEU A 197 -8.39 -0.12 10.70
N VAL A 198 -7.72 -1.03 9.99
CA VAL A 198 -7.54 -0.96 8.54
C VAL A 198 -8.89 -1.01 7.82
N ALA A 199 -9.79 -1.91 8.23
CA ALA A 199 -11.13 -2.01 7.65
C ALA A 199 -11.94 -0.73 7.88
N ALA A 200 -11.86 -0.13 9.06
CA ALA A 200 -12.50 1.15 9.36
C ALA A 200 -11.93 2.28 8.48
N CYS A 201 -10.60 2.39 8.39
CA CYS A 201 -9.92 3.38 7.54
C CYS A 201 -10.31 3.26 6.07
N LEU A 202 -10.30 2.03 5.51
CA LEU A 202 -10.70 1.78 4.12
C LEU A 202 -12.17 2.13 3.89
N SER A 203 -13.05 1.80 4.84
CA SER A 203 -14.49 2.09 4.74
C SER A 203 -14.77 3.60 4.73
N VAL A 204 -14.18 4.34 5.67
CA VAL A 204 -14.28 5.81 5.72
C VAL A 204 -13.71 6.41 4.44
N SER A 205 -12.56 5.91 3.99
CA SER A 205 -11.93 6.43 2.80
C SER A 205 -12.74 6.18 1.53
N PHE A 206 -13.31 4.98 1.38
CA PHE A 206 -14.18 4.66 0.25
C PHE A 206 -15.38 5.61 0.15
N LEU A 207 -16.04 5.88 1.29
CA LEU A 207 -17.15 6.84 1.35
C LEU A 207 -16.71 8.25 0.94
N CYS A 208 -15.55 8.71 1.43
CA CYS A 208 -14.95 9.97 1.01
C CYS A 208 -14.64 10.00 -0.49
N SER A 209 -14.00 8.97 -1.03
CA SER A 209 -13.66 8.83 -2.45
C SER A 209 -14.90 8.89 -3.34
N VAL A 210 -15.98 8.19 -2.97
CA VAL A 210 -17.26 8.22 -3.70
C VAL A 210 -17.83 9.63 -3.72
N LYS A 211 -17.92 10.29 -2.55
CA LYS A 211 -18.47 11.63 -2.44
C LYS A 211 -17.65 12.67 -3.21
N ILE A 212 -16.32 12.53 -3.22
CA ILE A 212 -15.42 13.38 -4.02
C ILE A 212 -15.72 13.19 -5.50
N MET A 213 -15.80 11.94 -5.98
CA MET A 213 -16.06 11.66 -7.38
C MET A 213 -17.45 12.10 -7.81
N GLU A 214 -18.49 11.93 -6.99
CA GLU A 214 -19.85 12.40 -7.30
C GLU A 214 -19.94 13.92 -7.46
N ARG A 215 -19.16 14.68 -6.70
CA ARG A 215 -19.14 16.16 -6.72
C ARG A 215 -18.18 16.75 -7.76
N LYS A 216 -17.38 15.93 -8.43
CA LYS A 216 -16.37 16.43 -9.38
C LYS A 216 -17.03 16.74 -10.72
N GLU A 217 -17.08 18.02 -11.07
CA GLU A 217 -17.49 18.46 -12.41
C GLU A 217 -16.27 18.33 -13.34
N PHE A 218 -16.47 17.75 -14.53
CA PHE A 218 -15.45 17.51 -15.55
C PHE A 218 -15.83 18.27 -16.82
#